data_AF-A0A1T3NS76-F1
#
_entry.id   AF-A0A1T3NS76-F1
#
_cell.length_a   1.000
_cell.length_b   1.000
_cell.length_c   1.000
_cell.angle_alpha   90.00
_cell.angle_beta   90.00
_cell.angle_gamma   90.00
#
_symmetry.space_group_name_H-M   'P 1'
#
loop_
_entity.id
_entity.type
_entity.pdbx_description
1 polymer ?
#
loop_
_entity_poly.entity_id
_entity_poly.type
_entity_poly.pdbx_seq_one_letter_code
_entity_poly.pdbx_strand_id
1 'polypeptide(L)'
;MARKPRSTVRAALAASVATLAVAATLSGSAQAHPAPAPTDPGSLFASLSDPNARLFLQTLGRPDGRDMVFRISGSVLDQVSGNAYGAALPHGAKLFGFEGYNIRRLYRQPGTDDVYQLSREIVFYTDPVTGKRLTEWTNPLDGRTRPLPPVNNEHVNGHYRIKGGKLYSVLGTAEVPLDTAVVPKTIHDQLVWTTDAAPLYDLRTRYRIPETFGLVDNTYASWELFDFYVDRDEARARDNARQVPKGAMEVTNSWTRNGPYIPAMCIAETGSPGNLVYHARSWSLDSFDALEPWLKDIVRAEYPLYRHAPDAVDPAPNDTTWTSFYRQELAPKNVTWKQWCDNGGR
;
A
#
# COMPACT_ATOMS: atom_id res chain seq x y z
N MET A 1 -15.96 91.24 35.69
CA MET A 1 -14.52 91.57 35.86
C MET A 1 -13.93 90.68 36.93
N ALA A 2 -12.64 90.33 36.80
CA ALA A 2 -11.77 89.62 37.76
C ALA A 2 -11.71 88.06 37.72
N ARG A 3 -10.77 87.59 36.87
CA ARG A 3 -9.70 86.57 37.03
C ARG A 3 -9.83 85.32 37.94
N LYS A 4 -9.42 84.18 37.33
CA LYS A 4 -8.97 82.87 37.87
C LYS A 4 -7.85 82.97 38.94
N PRO A 5 -7.54 81.88 39.69
CA PRO A 5 -6.50 80.91 39.25
C PRO A 5 -6.82 79.40 39.49
N ARG A 6 -5.96 78.55 38.90
CA ARG A 6 -5.98 77.07 38.82
C ARG A 6 -5.07 76.41 39.87
N SER A 7 -5.46 75.22 40.34
CA SER A 7 -4.67 74.00 40.67
C SER A 7 -5.64 73.06 41.43
N THR A 8 -5.58 71.73 41.54
CA THR A 8 -4.61 70.67 41.25
C THR A 8 -5.37 69.33 41.42
N VAL A 9 -4.83 68.27 40.82
CA VAL A 9 -5.22 66.85 40.94
C VAL A 9 -5.34 66.36 42.40
N ARG A 10 -6.36 65.53 42.72
CA ARG A 10 -6.21 64.21 43.39
C ARG A 10 -7.53 63.47 43.62
N ALA A 11 -7.37 62.15 43.68
CA ALA A 11 -8.35 61.07 43.71
C ALA A 11 -9.24 61.02 44.97
N ALA A 12 -10.40 60.36 44.84
CA ALA A 12 -11.19 59.81 45.93
C ALA A 12 -11.81 58.47 45.45
N LEU A 13 -11.32 57.35 45.98
CA LEU A 13 -11.98 56.51 46.99
C LEU A 13 -13.26 55.82 46.50
N ALA A 14 -13.18 54.51 46.29
CA ALA A 14 -14.31 53.60 46.46
C ALA A 14 -13.84 52.37 47.25
N ALA A 15 -14.61 52.04 48.27
CA ALA A 15 -14.28 51.17 49.38
C ALA A 15 -14.22 49.68 49.01
N SER A 16 -13.33 48.99 49.72
CA SER A 16 -13.06 47.56 49.65
C SER A 16 -14.11 46.75 50.39
N VAL A 17 -14.72 45.78 49.72
CA VAL A 17 -15.41 44.64 50.36
C VAL A 17 -14.59 43.40 50.05
N ALA A 18 -14.14 42.73 51.11
CA ALA A 18 -13.32 41.53 51.05
C ALA A 18 -14.18 40.31 50.69
N THR A 19 -13.89 39.69 49.55
CA THR A 19 -14.29 38.31 49.24
C THR A 19 -13.05 37.43 49.32
N LEU A 20 -13.05 36.50 50.27
CA LEU A 20 -12.05 35.42 50.36
C LEU A 20 -12.06 34.62 49.05
N ALA A 21 -11.00 34.74 48.26
CA ALA A 21 -10.71 33.80 47.19
C ALA A 21 -10.10 32.53 47.82
N VAL A 22 -10.90 31.47 47.90
CA VAL A 22 -10.38 30.12 48.16
C VAL A 22 -9.53 29.73 46.94
N ALA A 23 -8.22 29.70 47.12
CA ALA A 23 -7.31 29.14 46.14
C ALA A 23 -7.54 27.62 46.10
N ALA A 24 -8.41 27.16 45.21
CA ALA A 24 -8.47 25.76 44.82
C ALA A 24 -7.21 25.47 44.00
N THR A 25 -6.20 24.88 44.64
CA THR A 25 -5.11 24.21 43.94
C THR A 25 -5.71 23.03 43.20
N LEU A 26 -6.11 23.24 41.94
CA LEU A 26 -6.36 22.14 41.01
C LEU A 26 -5.01 21.47 40.76
N SER A 27 -4.73 20.44 41.56
CA SER A 27 -3.74 19.43 41.24
C SER A 27 -4.19 18.77 39.95
N GLY A 28 -3.76 19.32 38.81
CA GLY A 28 -3.95 18.71 37.51
C GLY A 28 -3.24 17.37 37.53
N SER A 29 -3.98 16.29 37.78
CA SER A 29 -3.52 14.95 37.49
C SER A 29 -3.24 14.92 35.99
N ALA A 30 -1.96 14.97 35.61
CA ALA A 30 -1.56 14.62 34.27
C ALA A 30 -2.13 13.24 33.98
N GLN A 31 -3.19 13.17 33.17
CA GLN A 31 -3.68 11.89 32.67
C GLN A 31 -2.50 11.28 31.92
N ALA A 32 -1.90 10.25 32.52
CA ALA A 32 -0.88 9.46 31.86
C ALA A 32 -1.47 9.00 30.54
N HIS A 33 -0.86 9.43 29.42
CA HIS A 33 -1.23 8.88 28.13
C HIS A 33 -1.09 7.36 28.22
N PRO A 34 -2.09 6.59 27.75
CA PRO A 34 -1.98 5.14 27.76
C PRO A 34 -0.69 4.75 27.07
N ALA A 35 0.05 3.80 27.65
CA ALA A 35 1.28 3.32 27.06
C ALA A 35 0.99 2.83 25.62
N PRO A 36 1.86 3.10 24.65
CA PRO A 36 1.67 2.62 23.28
C PRO A 36 1.41 1.10 23.28
N ALA A 37 0.56 0.63 22.37
CA ALA A 37 0.33 -0.80 22.22
C ALA A 37 1.66 -1.51 21.92
N PRO A 38 1.88 -2.76 22.36
CA PRO A 38 3.12 -3.49 22.06
C PRO A 38 3.45 -3.63 20.57
N THR A 39 2.43 -3.45 19.72
CA THR A 39 2.49 -3.50 18.26
C THR A 39 2.75 -2.14 17.61
N ASP A 40 2.81 -1.07 18.40
CA ASP A 40 3.10 0.29 17.94
C ASP A 40 4.55 0.40 17.44
N PRO A 41 4.78 0.84 16.19
CA PRO A 41 6.12 0.94 15.61
C PRO A 41 6.83 2.25 15.99
N GLY A 42 6.14 3.22 16.60
CA GLY A 42 6.60 4.59 16.77
C GLY A 42 7.91 4.69 17.57
N SER A 43 8.09 3.87 18.61
CA SER A 43 9.33 3.85 19.37
C SER A 43 10.53 3.34 18.57
N LEU A 44 10.32 2.32 17.73
CA LEU A 44 11.38 1.79 16.86
C LEU A 44 11.68 2.76 15.72
N PHE A 45 10.64 3.35 15.12
CA PHE A 45 10.77 4.43 14.13
C PHE A 45 11.62 5.58 14.67
N ALA A 46 11.31 6.06 15.89
CA ALA A 46 12.05 7.17 16.52
C ALA A 46 13.51 6.83 16.84
N SER A 47 13.87 5.54 16.89
CA SER A 47 15.26 5.10 17.12
C SER A 47 16.15 5.19 15.89
N LEU A 48 15.58 5.33 14.68
CA LEU A 48 16.35 5.50 13.45
C LEU A 48 17.16 6.80 13.49
N SER A 49 18.48 6.68 13.29
CA SER A 49 19.39 7.82 13.30
C SER A 49 19.42 8.55 11.95
N ASP A 50 19.28 7.80 10.86
CA ASP A 50 19.28 8.33 9.49
C ASP A 50 17.92 8.96 9.10
N PRO A 51 17.85 10.27 8.77
CA PRO A 51 16.63 10.89 8.24
C PRO A 51 16.09 10.22 6.99
N ASN A 52 16.97 9.74 6.11
CA ASN A 52 16.56 9.07 4.88
C ASN A 52 15.87 7.74 5.18
N ALA A 53 16.35 6.99 6.17
CA ALA A 53 15.68 5.77 6.64
C ALA A 53 14.29 6.07 7.27
N ARG A 54 14.15 7.18 8.00
CA ARG A 54 12.84 7.61 8.54
C ARG A 54 11.86 7.98 7.43
N LEU A 55 12.31 8.71 6.42
CA LEU A 55 11.48 9.07 5.26
C LEU A 55 11.13 7.84 4.42
N PHE A 56 12.11 6.97 4.15
CA PHE A 56 11.88 5.71 3.44
C PHE A 56 10.85 4.83 4.16
N LEU A 57 10.95 4.65 5.47
CA LEU A 57 9.98 3.84 6.22
C LEU A 57 8.56 4.42 6.15
N GLN A 58 8.42 5.75 6.05
CA GLN A 58 7.14 6.42 5.84
C GLN A 58 6.52 6.18 4.45
N THR A 59 7.32 5.82 3.43
CA THR A 59 6.77 5.41 2.12
C THR A 59 6.10 4.03 2.19
N LEU A 60 6.48 3.21 3.18
CA LEU A 60 5.95 1.86 3.38
C LEU A 60 4.67 1.87 4.22
N GLY A 61 4.56 2.78 5.19
CA GLY A 61 3.39 2.89 6.06
C GLY A 61 3.52 4.01 7.09
N ARG A 62 2.47 4.19 7.91
CA ARG A 62 2.44 5.25 8.92
C ARG A 62 3.24 4.87 10.18
N PRO A 63 4.14 5.73 10.69
CA PRO A 63 4.86 5.50 11.95
C PRO A 63 3.97 5.48 13.19
N ASP A 64 2.73 6.00 13.10
CA ASP A 64 1.74 5.95 14.18
C ASP A 64 0.96 4.63 14.23
N GLY A 65 1.35 3.63 13.44
CA GLY A 65 0.77 2.29 13.45
C GLY A 65 -0.68 2.21 12.95
N ARG A 66 -1.22 3.28 12.37
CA ARG A 66 -2.56 3.27 11.77
C ARG A 66 -2.51 2.81 10.32
N ASP A 67 -3.68 2.43 9.82
CA ASP A 67 -3.84 2.08 8.40
C ASP A 67 -3.62 3.32 7.53
N MET A 68 -3.02 3.11 6.37
CA MET A 68 -3.04 4.03 5.23
C MET A 68 -3.33 3.26 3.95
N VAL A 69 -3.64 3.99 2.89
CA VAL A 69 -3.97 3.40 1.60
C VAL A 69 -3.02 3.94 0.53
N PHE A 70 -2.57 3.09 -0.39
CA PHE A 70 -2.08 3.50 -1.69
C PHE A 70 -3.18 3.25 -2.72
N ARG A 71 -3.85 4.31 -3.16
CA ARG A 71 -4.84 4.25 -4.24
C ARG A 71 -4.12 4.00 -5.56
N ILE A 72 -4.52 2.98 -6.32
CA ILE A 72 -3.87 2.51 -7.56
C ILE A 72 -4.78 2.75 -8.75
N SER A 73 -4.37 3.55 -9.74
CA SER A 73 -5.11 3.77 -10.99
C SER A 73 -4.19 3.62 -12.21
N GLY A 74 -4.62 2.83 -13.18
CA GLY A 74 -3.77 2.47 -14.30
C GLY A 74 -4.45 1.69 -15.41
N SER A 75 -3.64 0.98 -16.19
CA SER A 75 -4.11 0.17 -17.30
C SER A 75 -3.29 -1.10 -17.44
N VAL A 76 -3.93 -2.12 -18.00
CA VAL A 76 -3.29 -3.37 -18.39
C VAL A 76 -3.26 -3.41 -19.91
N LEU A 77 -2.05 -3.52 -20.44
CA LEU A 77 -1.74 -3.50 -21.85
C LEU A 77 -1.28 -4.89 -22.27
N ASP A 78 -1.60 -5.23 -23.50
CA ASP A 78 -1.13 -6.43 -24.15
C ASP A 78 0.24 -6.20 -24.79
N GLN A 79 1.19 -7.12 -24.56
CA GLN A 79 2.48 -7.10 -25.23
C GLN A 79 2.68 -8.44 -25.96
N VAL A 80 2.53 -8.42 -27.28
CA VAL A 80 2.68 -9.61 -28.13
C VAL A 80 3.87 -9.44 -29.06
N SER A 81 4.84 -10.37 -28.98
CA SER A 81 6.02 -10.36 -29.83
C SER A 81 5.64 -10.47 -31.31
N GLY A 82 6.14 -9.54 -32.13
CA GLY A 82 5.86 -9.51 -33.57
C GLY A 82 4.37 -9.32 -33.94
N ASN A 83 3.52 -8.90 -33.00
CA ASN A 83 2.08 -8.82 -33.18
C ASN A 83 1.45 -10.15 -33.66
N ALA A 84 1.96 -11.28 -33.16
CA ALA A 84 1.63 -12.63 -33.62
C ALA A 84 0.12 -13.00 -33.57
N TYR A 85 -0.68 -12.37 -32.70
CA TYR A 85 -2.13 -12.58 -32.64
C TYR A 85 -2.94 -11.66 -33.57
N GLY A 86 -2.27 -10.74 -34.28
CA GLY A 86 -2.90 -9.87 -35.27
C GLY A 86 -4.07 -9.07 -34.70
N ALA A 87 -5.19 -9.03 -35.43
CA ALA A 87 -6.38 -8.27 -35.03
C ALA A 87 -7.13 -8.86 -33.82
N ALA A 88 -6.92 -10.14 -33.49
CA ALA A 88 -7.62 -10.79 -32.38
C ALA A 88 -7.12 -10.24 -31.03
N LEU A 89 -5.81 -10.12 -30.87
CA LEU A 89 -5.18 -9.57 -29.67
C LEU A 89 -3.93 -8.76 -30.05
N PRO A 90 -4.11 -7.50 -30.51
CA PRO A 90 -3.02 -6.70 -31.04
C PRO A 90 -2.02 -6.28 -29.96
N HIS A 91 -0.73 -6.27 -30.32
CA HIS A 91 0.30 -5.65 -29.50
C HIS A 91 -0.07 -4.20 -29.14
N GLY A 92 0.05 -3.84 -27.86
CA GLY A 92 -0.28 -2.52 -27.33
C GLY A 92 -1.76 -2.31 -27.05
N ALA A 93 -2.62 -3.31 -27.24
CA ALA A 93 -4.04 -3.20 -26.91
C ALA A 93 -4.22 -2.96 -25.41
N LYS A 94 -5.00 -1.93 -25.06
CA LYS A 94 -5.45 -1.72 -23.67
C LYS A 94 -6.59 -2.68 -23.38
N LEU A 95 -6.29 -3.75 -22.65
CA LEU A 95 -7.26 -4.79 -22.31
C LEU A 95 -8.18 -4.32 -21.18
N PHE A 96 -7.60 -3.66 -20.17
CA PHE A 96 -8.32 -3.26 -18.96
C PHE A 96 -7.86 -1.89 -18.45
N GLY A 97 -8.76 -1.16 -17.79
CA GLY A 97 -8.37 -0.28 -16.69
C GLY A 97 -8.06 -1.10 -15.44
N PHE A 98 -7.28 -0.53 -14.52
CA PHE A 98 -6.80 -1.23 -13.33
C PHE A 98 -6.93 -0.30 -12.12
N GLU A 99 -7.98 -0.53 -11.34
CA GLU A 99 -8.47 0.42 -10.34
C GLU A 99 -8.69 -0.25 -8.98
N GLY A 100 -8.01 0.25 -7.96
CA GLY A 100 -8.13 -0.30 -6.62
C GLY A 100 -7.12 0.32 -5.70
N TYR A 101 -6.66 -0.44 -4.72
CA TYR A 101 -5.73 0.06 -3.74
C TYR A 101 -5.03 -1.06 -2.97
N ASN A 102 -3.95 -0.66 -2.32
CA ASN A 102 -3.33 -1.42 -1.27
C ASN A 102 -3.59 -0.71 0.07
N ILE A 103 -3.93 -1.46 1.12
CA ILE A 103 -4.06 -0.93 2.50
C ILE A 103 -2.92 -1.48 3.35
N ARG A 104 -2.22 -0.59 4.06
CA ARG A 104 -0.97 -0.88 4.77
C ARG A 104 -0.99 -0.41 6.21
N ARG A 105 -0.26 -1.12 7.07
CA ARG A 105 0.07 -0.69 8.43
C ARG A 105 1.52 -1.03 8.74
N LEU A 106 2.25 -0.13 9.40
CA LEU A 106 3.49 -0.50 10.07
C LEU A 106 3.17 -1.16 11.40
N TYR A 107 3.70 -2.35 11.62
CA TYR A 107 3.44 -3.19 12.79
C TYR A 107 4.75 -3.59 13.41
N ARG A 108 4.93 -3.28 14.70
CA ARG A 108 6.04 -3.83 15.48
C ARG A 108 5.69 -5.24 15.93
N GLN A 109 6.58 -6.20 15.70
CA GLN A 109 6.45 -7.50 16.36
C GLN A 109 6.76 -7.35 17.86
N PRO A 110 5.83 -7.71 18.77
CA PRO A 110 6.04 -7.51 20.20
C PRO A 110 7.30 -8.23 20.71
N GLY A 111 8.08 -7.52 21.53
CA GLY A 111 9.30 -8.06 22.13
C GLY A 111 10.50 -8.16 21.18
N THR A 112 10.38 -7.69 19.94
CA THR A 112 11.49 -7.66 18.99
C THR A 112 11.72 -6.26 18.43
N ASP A 113 12.76 -6.16 17.61
CA ASP A 113 13.13 -4.98 16.81
C ASP A 113 12.62 -5.09 15.36
N ASP A 114 11.73 -6.04 15.09
CA ASP A 114 11.12 -6.23 13.78
C ASP A 114 9.95 -5.28 13.57
N VAL A 115 9.93 -4.69 12.37
CA VAL A 115 8.83 -3.89 11.86
C VAL A 115 8.36 -4.52 10.56
N TYR A 116 7.08 -4.83 10.51
CA TYR A 116 6.42 -5.33 9.31
C TYR A 116 5.61 -4.22 8.66
N GLN A 117 5.67 -4.16 7.34
CA GLN A 117 4.65 -3.49 6.55
C GLN A 117 3.58 -4.54 6.25
N LEU A 118 2.51 -4.56 7.03
CA LEU A 118 1.39 -5.48 6.84
C LEU A 118 0.46 -4.95 5.77
N SER A 119 -0.05 -5.82 4.90
CA SER A 119 -0.80 -5.36 3.74
C SER A 119 -1.85 -6.30 3.18
N ARG A 120 -2.93 -5.70 2.69
CA ARG A 120 -3.88 -6.30 1.74
C ARG A 120 -3.89 -5.48 0.45
N GLU A 121 -4.09 -6.14 -0.67
CA GLU A 121 -4.25 -5.49 -1.97
C GLU A 121 -5.56 -5.92 -2.60
N ILE A 122 -6.36 -4.97 -3.08
CA ILE A 122 -7.53 -5.25 -3.91
C ILE A 122 -7.59 -4.31 -5.11
N VAL A 123 -7.61 -4.89 -6.32
CA VAL A 123 -7.66 -4.15 -7.58
C VAL A 123 -8.62 -4.80 -8.56
N PHE A 124 -9.53 -3.98 -9.09
CA PHE A 124 -10.54 -4.37 -10.05
C PHE A 124 -10.08 -4.07 -11.47
N TYR A 125 -10.38 -4.99 -12.38
CA TYR A 125 -10.29 -4.73 -13.81
C TYR A 125 -11.53 -3.94 -14.24
N THR A 126 -11.33 -2.91 -15.06
CA THR A 126 -12.43 -2.12 -15.60
C THR A 126 -12.40 -2.11 -17.12
N ASP A 127 -13.55 -1.90 -17.73
CA ASP A 127 -13.68 -1.72 -19.17
C ASP A 127 -12.84 -0.49 -19.59
N PRO A 128 -11.95 -0.63 -20.59
CA PRO A 128 -11.01 0.43 -20.93
C PRO A 128 -11.66 1.64 -21.61
N VAL A 129 -12.92 1.53 -22.05
CA VAL A 129 -13.69 2.60 -22.71
C VAL A 129 -14.64 3.28 -21.71
N THR A 130 -15.40 2.49 -20.96
CA THR A 130 -16.48 2.98 -20.08
C THR A 130 -16.03 3.18 -18.63
N GLY A 131 -14.91 2.58 -18.23
CA GLY A 131 -14.40 2.61 -16.85
C GLY A 131 -15.22 1.78 -15.85
N LYS A 132 -16.24 1.04 -16.30
CA LYS A 132 -17.05 0.18 -15.42
C LYS A 132 -16.28 -1.07 -15.01
N ARG A 133 -16.44 -1.51 -13.76
CA ARG A 133 -15.88 -2.79 -13.30
C ARG A 133 -16.31 -3.94 -14.21
N LEU A 134 -15.34 -4.76 -14.59
CA LEU A 134 -15.56 -6.03 -15.26
C LEU A 134 -15.59 -7.15 -14.22
N THR A 135 -16.52 -8.08 -14.40
CA THR A 135 -16.62 -9.34 -13.62
C THR A 135 -16.40 -10.56 -14.50
N GLU A 136 -16.34 -10.36 -15.82
CA GLU A 136 -16.10 -11.38 -16.83
C GLU A 136 -15.27 -10.80 -17.98
N TRP A 137 -14.62 -11.67 -18.73
CA TRP A 137 -13.83 -11.30 -19.91
C TRP A 137 -13.99 -12.35 -21.01
N THR A 138 -14.17 -11.88 -22.24
CA THR A 138 -14.17 -12.73 -23.44
C THR A 138 -12.76 -12.81 -23.98
N ASN A 139 -12.17 -14.00 -23.97
CA ASN A 139 -10.87 -14.21 -24.58
C ASN A 139 -11.01 -14.17 -26.12
N PRO A 140 -10.36 -13.21 -26.81
CA PRO A 140 -10.52 -13.08 -28.26
C PRO A 140 -9.83 -14.20 -29.06
N LEU A 141 -8.97 -15.00 -28.43
CA LEU A 141 -8.28 -16.12 -29.08
C LEU A 141 -9.16 -17.38 -29.17
N ASP A 142 -10.11 -17.56 -28.25
CA ASP A 142 -11.01 -18.72 -28.23
C ASP A 142 -12.52 -18.38 -28.21
N GLY A 143 -12.86 -17.10 -28.10
CA GLY A 143 -14.23 -16.58 -28.10
C GLY A 143 -15.03 -16.87 -26.82
N ARG A 144 -14.42 -17.42 -25.78
CA ARG A 144 -15.13 -17.82 -24.55
C ARG A 144 -15.09 -16.72 -23.50
N THR A 145 -16.26 -16.41 -22.96
CA THR A 145 -16.43 -15.53 -21.78
C THR A 145 -16.24 -16.33 -20.50
N ARG A 146 -15.40 -15.82 -19.59
CA ARG A 146 -15.08 -16.45 -18.30
C ARG A 146 -15.12 -15.40 -17.17
N PRO A 147 -15.32 -15.81 -15.91
CA PRO A 147 -15.18 -14.90 -14.77
C PRO A 147 -13.80 -14.24 -14.75
N LEU A 148 -13.78 -12.94 -14.42
CA LEU A 148 -12.58 -12.15 -14.24
C LEU A 148 -12.52 -11.68 -12.78
N PRO A 149 -12.02 -12.53 -11.85
CA PRO A 149 -11.87 -12.13 -10.46
C PRO A 149 -10.88 -10.97 -10.33
N PRO A 150 -11.07 -10.07 -9.33
CA PRO A 150 -10.10 -9.01 -9.08
C PRO A 150 -8.77 -9.58 -8.56
N VAL A 151 -7.73 -8.76 -8.59
CA VAL A 151 -6.57 -9.00 -7.73
C VAL A 151 -7.02 -8.73 -6.30
N ASN A 152 -6.89 -9.69 -5.41
CA ASN A 152 -7.32 -9.56 -4.01
C ASN A 152 -6.36 -10.34 -3.09
N ASN A 153 -5.10 -9.93 -3.07
CA ASN A 153 -4.06 -10.57 -2.28
C ASN A 153 -4.25 -10.25 -0.79
N GLU A 154 -4.30 -11.27 0.07
CA GLU A 154 -4.65 -11.10 1.49
C GLU A 154 -3.46 -10.73 2.38
N HIS A 155 -2.25 -11.14 2.00
CA HIS A 155 -1.02 -10.82 2.70
C HIS A 155 0.08 -10.45 1.70
N VAL A 156 0.46 -9.16 1.65
CA VAL A 156 1.56 -8.66 0.80
C VAL A 156 2.53 -7.88 1.68
N ASN A 157 3.26 -8.62 2.51
CA ASN A 157 3.99 -8.03 3.62
C ASN A 157 5.45 -7.71 3.26
N GLY A 158 5.97 -6.61 3.83
CA GLY A 158 7.40 -6.34 3.93
C GLY A 158 7.90 -6.65 5.34
N HIS A 159 9.11 -7.21 5.47
CA HIS A 159 9.74 -7.49 6.76
C HIS A 159 11.04 -6.69 6.89
N TYR A 160 11.09 -5.83 7.91
CA TYR A 160 12.21 -4.97 8.23
C TYR A 160 12.66 -5.16 9.67
N ARG A 161 13.88 -4.74 9.97
CA ARG A 161 14.46 -4.73 11.32
C ARG A 161 15.16 -3.40 11.58
N ILE A 162 14.99 -2.85 12.78
CA ILE A 162 15.65 -1.62 13.21
C ILE A 162 16.64 -1.92 14.32
N LYS A 163 17.95 -1.82 14.03
CA LYS A 163 19.01 -2.16 14.98
C LYS A 163 20.10 -1.10 14.97
N GLY A 164 20.51 -0.63 16.15
CA GLY A 164 21.57 0.37 16.27
C GLY A 164 21.28 1.67 15.51
N GLY A 165 20.00 2.03 15.39
CA GLY A 165 19.54 3.20 14.62
C GLY A 165 19.54 3.04 13.11
N LYS A 166 19.80 1.84 12.58
CA LYS A 166 19.79 1.53 11.15
C LYS A 166 18.62 0.66 10.75
N LEU A 167 18.21 0.77 9.49
CA LEU A 167 17.14 -0.01 8.88
C LEU A 167 17.70 -1.15 8.02
N TYR A 168 17.12 -2.34 8.17
CA TYR A 168 17.45 -3.54 7.42
C TYR A 168 16.19 -4.11 6.78
N SER A 169 16.32 -4.64 5.57
CA SER A 169 15.34 -5.58 5.01
C SER A 169 15.67 -6.99 5.47
N VAL A 170 14.66 -7.77 5.83
CA VAL A 170 14.83 -9.16 6.27
C VAL A 170 14.29 -10.09 5.19
N LEU A 171 15.18 -10.87 4.60
CA LEU A 171 14.88 -11.78 3.49
C LEU A 171 15.20 -13.22 3.93
N GLY A 172 14.18 -13.92 4.44
CA GLY A 172 14.37 -15.21 5.08
C GLY A 172 15.24 -15.07 6.33
N THR A 173 16.41 -15.72 6.34
CA THR A 173 17.38 -15.59 7.44
C THR A 173 18.41 -14.47 7.21
N ALA A 174 18.39 -13.81 6.05
CA ALA A 174 19.35 -12.76 5.73
C ALA A 174 18.84 -11.39 6.19
N GLU A 175 19.76 -10.58 6.73
CA GLU A 175 19.55 -9.17 7.02
C GLU A 175 20.35 -8.34 6.02
N VAL A 176 19.67 -7.50 5.24
CA VAL A 176 20.29 -6.64 4.24
C VAL A 176 20.22 -5.20 4.73
N PRO A 177 21.36 -4.54 5.05
CA PRO A 177 21.37 -3.13 5.40
C PRO A 177 20.80 -2.30 4.25
N LEU A 178 19.91 -1.36 4.56
CA LEU A 178 19.33 -0.46 3.56
C LEU A 178 20.09 0.87 3.46
N ASP A 179 21.30 0.98 4.03
CA ASP A 179 22.11 2.21 4.09
C ASP A 179 22.20 2.95 2.74
N THR A 180 22.23 2.23 1.61
CA THR A 180 22.22 2.82 0.25
C THR A 180 20.82 2.96 -0.35
N ALA A 181 19.94 1.98 -0.13
CA ALA A 181 18.60 1.95 -0.70
C ALA A 181 17.68 3.04 -0.13
N VAL A 182 17.94 3.48 1.12
CA VAL A 182 17.19 4.58 1.73
C VAL A 182 17.60 5.94 1.19
N VAL A 183 18.70 6.09 0.45
CA VAL A 183 19.15 7.38 -0.07
C VAL A 183 18.36 7.73 -1.34
N PRO A 184 17.48 8.75 -1.33
CA PRO A 184 16.73 9.12 -2.52
C PRO A 184 17.62 9.83 -3.54
N LYS A 185 17.24 9.76 -4.81
CA LYS A 185 17.67 10.74 -5.81
C LYS A 185 16.86 12.01 -5.63
N THR A 186 17.52 13.17 -5.68
CA THR A 186 16.81 14.45 -5.81
C THR A 186 16.58 14.75 -7.28
N ILE A 187 15.32 14.86 -7.69
CA ILE A 187 14.91 15.23 -9.05
C ILE A 187 14.00 16.44 -8.93
N HIS A 188 14.49 17.60 -9.35
CA HIS A 188 13.82 18.89 -9.12
C HIS A 188 13.47 19.12 -7.63
N ASP A 189 12.20 19.28 -7.29
CA ASP A 189 11.65 19.46 -5.95
C ASP A 189 11.22 18.15 -5.28
N GLN A 190 11.48 17.00 -5.92
CA GLN A 190 11.12 15.68 -5.40
C GLN A 190 12.32 14.90 -4.87
N LEU A 191 12.07 14.12 -3.82
CA LEU A 191 12.90 12.98 -3.42
C LEU A 191 12.31 11.71 -4.04
N VAL A 192 13.16 10.94 -4.72
CA VAL A 192 12.74 9.76 -5.48
C VAL A 192 13.48 8.52 -4.99
N TRP A 193 12.72 7.55 -4.51
CA TRP A 193 13.20 6.20 -4.20
C TRP A 193 12.76 5.24 -5.29
N THR A 194 13.70 4.50 -5.84
CA THR A 194 13.41 3.42 -6.81
C THR A 194 13.48 2.09 -6.07
N THR A 195 12.51 1.22 -6.32
CA THR A 195 12.51 -0.16 -5.83
C THR A 195 12.10 -1.05 -6.98
N ASP A 196 13.00 -1.92 -7.40
CA ASP A 196 12.73 -2.90 -8.45
C ASP A 196 12.75 -4.30 -7.84
N ALA A 197 11.72 -5.08 -8.17
CA ALA A 197 11.64 -6.47 -7.81
C ALA A 197 11.56 -7.32 -9.09
N ALA A 198 12.26 -8.45 -9.08
CA ALA A 198 12.14 -9.48 -10.10
C ALA A 198 11.61 -10.77 -9.46
N PRO A 199 10.31 -10.85 -9.11
CA PRO A 199 9.77 -12.08 -8.54
C PRO A 199 10.01 -13.27 -9.48
N LEU A 200 10.66 -14.29 -8.94
CA LEU A 200 10.96 -15.54 -9.62
C LEU A 200 10.73 -16.69 -8.63
N TYR A 201 9.71 -17.51 -8.87
CA TYR A 201 9.43 -18.66 -8.01
C TYR A 201 8.62 -19.75 -8.70
N ASP A 202 8.89 -20.99 -8.30
CA ASP A 202 8.06 -22.15 -8.63
C ASP A 202 6.85 -22.22 -7.67
N LEU A 203 5.64 -22.28 -8.22
CA LEU A 203 4.41 -22.24 -7.43
C LEU A 203 4.24 -23.47 -6.52
N ARG A 204 4.72 -24.63 -6.97
CA ARG A 204 4.60 -25.88 -6.22
C ARG A 204 5.51 -25.89 -5.01
N THR A 205 6.73 -25.40 -5.15
CA THR A 205 7.75 -25.39 -4.10
C THR A 205 7.45 -24.29 -3.09
N ARG A 206 7.09 -23.09 -3.57
CA ARG A 206 6.84 -21.93 -2.70
C ARG A 206 5.48 -21.99 -2.01
N TYR A 207 4.41 -22.35 -2.73
CA TYR A 207 3.04 -22.25 -2.23
C TYR A 207 2.31 -23.59 -2.09
N ARG A 208 2.96 -24.71 -2.44
CA ARG A 208 2.32 -26.05 -2.43
C ARG A 208 1.10 -26.15 -3.34
N ILE A 209 1.05 -25.32 -4.39
CA ILE A 209 -0.01 -25.35 -5.39
C ILE A 209 0.36 -26.40 -6.46
N PRO A 210 -0.51 -27.39 -6.73
CA PRO A 210 -0.21 -28.45 -7.70
C PRO A 210 -0.41 -28.01 -9.16
N GLU A 211 -1.02 -26.85 -9.39
CA GLU A 211 -1.32 -26.28 -10.71
C GLU A 211 -0.14 -25.54 -11.33
N THR A 212 -0.05 -25.60 -12.66
CA THR A 212 1.00 -24.90 -13.44
C THR A 212 0.54 -23.62 -14.11
N PHE A 213 -0.77 -23.43 -14.28
CA PHE A 213 -1.35 -22.27 -14.97
C PHE A 213 -0.80 -22.01 -16.39
N GLY A 214 -0.21 -23.04 -17.02
CA GLY A 214 0.44 -22.90 -18.31
C GLY A 214 1.74 -22.09 -18.29
N LEU A 215 2.32 -21.81 -17.11
CA LEU A 215 3.62 -21.15 -16.96
C LEU A 215 4.75 -22.05 -17.50
N VAL A 216 5.80 -21.44 -18.03
CA VAL A 216 7.01 -22.16 -18.44
C VAL A 216 7.70 -22.72 -17.20
N ASP A 217 8.02 -24.02 -17.21
CA ASP A 217 8.66 -24.74 -16.11
C ASP A 217 8.01 -24.52 -14.73
N ASN A 218 6.68 -24.32 -14.70
CA ASN A 218 5.90 -24.04 -13.48
C ASN A 218 6.39 -22.80 -12.68
N THR A 219 7.15 -21.93 -13.34
CA THR A 219 7.86 -20.83 -12.72
C THR A 219 7.17 -19.51 -13.09
N TYR A 220 6.72 -18.79 -12.07
CA TYR A 220 6.29 -17.41 -12.27
C TYR A 220 7.51 -16.50 -12.33
N ALA A 221 7.58 -15.70 -13.39
CA ALA A 221 8.59 -14.68 -13.59
C ALA A 221 7.92 -13.34 -13.94
N SER A 222 8.35 -12.27 -13.30
CA SER A 222 7.86 -10.91 -13.57
C SER A 222 8.92 -9.88 -13.19
N TRP A 223 8.74 -8.65 -13.66
CA TRP A 223 9.33 -7.47 -13.02
C TRP A 223 8.24 -6.61 -12.42
N GLU A 224 8.53 -6.02 -11.27
CA GLU A 224 7.79 -4.91 -10.70
C GLU A 224 8.75 -3.75 -10.48
N LEU A 225 8.47 -2.62 -11.12
CA LEU A 225 9.35 -1.46 -11.20
C LEU A 225 8.64 -0.27 -10.57
N PHE A 226 9.17 0.24 -9.46
CA PHE A 226 8.54 1.29 -8.69
C PHE A 226 9.44 2.52 -8.57
N ASP A 227 8.87 3.70 -8.79
CA ASP A 227 9.43 4.97 -8.34
C ASP A 227 8.47 5.62 -7.35
N PHE A 228 8.96 5.99 -6.16
CA PHE A 228 8.22 6.69 -5.12
C PHE A 228 8.73 8.12 -5.03
N TYR A 229 7.82 9.08 -5.23
CA TYR A 229 8.07 10.51 -5.23
C TYR A 229 7.48 11.14 -3.98
N VAL A 230 8.29 11.95 -3.29
CA VAL A 230 7.88 12.75 -2.14
C VAL A 230 8.37 14.17 -2.35
N ASP A 231 7.46 15.13 -2.20
CA ASP A 231 7.81 16.54 -2.27
C ASP A 231 8.79 16.90 -1.15
N ARG A 232 9.78 17.74 -1.46
CA ARG A 232 10.81 18.11 -0.49
C ARG A 232 10.27 18.91 0.70
N ASP A 233 9.19 19.68 0.55
CA ASP A 233 8.54 20.36 1.67
C ASP A 233 7.78 19.36 2.56
N GLU A 234 7.10 18.38 1.96
CA GLU A 234 6.49 17.28 2.72
C GLU A 234 7.57 16.50 3.50
N ALA A 235 8.66 16.12 2.83
CA ALA A 235 9.77 15.43 3.49
C ALA A 235 10.36 16.24 4.66
N ARG A 236 10.53 17.56 4.49
CA ARG A 236 10.97 18.47 5.56
C ARG A 236 9.99 18.52 6.73
N ALA A 237 8.69 18.54 6.45
CA ALA A 237 7.65 18.55 7.47
C ALA A 237 7.61 17.22 8.27
N ARG A 238 7.97 16.11 7.62
CA ARG A 238 7.94 14.75 8.18
C ARG A 238 9.22 14.34 8.90
N ASP A 239 10.37 14.89 8.54
CA ASP A 239 11.66 14.56 9.16
C ASP A 239 11.90 15.34 10.47
N ASN A 240 11.08 15.04 11.48
CA ASN A 240 11.30 15.54 12.84
C ASN A 240 11.63 14.39 13.79
N ALA A 241 12.92 14.18 14.06
CA ALA A 241 13.42 13.11 14.93
C ALA A 241 12.84 13.13 16.37
N ARG A 242 12.17 14.20 16.79
CA ARG A 242 11.58 14.31 18.13
C ARG A 242 10.13 13.86 18.22
N GLN A 243 9.47 13.58 17.09
CA GLN A 243 8.04 13.25 17.06
C GLN A 243 7.74 12.16 16.04
N VAL A 244 6.88 11.21 16.42
CA VAL A 244 6.31 10.25 15.49
C VAL A 244 5.27 10.99 14.63
N PRO A 245 5.46 11.10 13.30
CA PRO A 245 4.51 11.79 12.44
C PRO A 245 3.14 11.11 12.46
N LYS A 246 2.09 11.92 12.43
CA LYS A 246 0.71 11.44 12.26
C LYS A 246 0.29 11.59 10.81
N GLY A 247 -0.61 10.74 10.36
CA GLY A 247 -1.08 10.76 8.98
C GLY A 247 -0.16 10.01 8.03
N ALA A 248 -0.68 9.63 6.86
CA ALA A 248 0.13 9.15 5.76
C ALA A 248 1.01 10.29 5.23
N MET A 249 2.29 10.03 4.97
CA MET A 249 3.14 10.93 4.21
C MET A 249 2.61 11.02 2.78
N GLU A 250 2.59 12.22 2.20
CA GLU A 250 2.16 12.40 0.81
C GLU A 250 3.20 11.79 -0.14
N VAL A 251 2.86 10.62 -0.67
CA VAL A 251 3.70 9.84 -1.57
C VAL A 251 2.92 9.63 -2.87
N THR A 252 3.53 9.98 -3.99
CA THR A 252 3.10 9.55 -5.32
C THR A 252 4.00 8.40 -5.78
N ASN A 253 3.46 7.45 -6.52
CA ASN A 253 4.20 6.32 -7.05
C ASN A 253 3.89 6.12 -8.54
N SER A 254 4.91 5.83 -9.32
CA SER A 254 4.79 5.23 -10.66
C SER A 254 5.14 3.76 -10.56
N TRP A 255 4.33 2.90 -11.15
CA TRP A 255 4.54 1.47 -11.14
C TRP A 255 4.33 0.87 -12.53
N THR A 256 5.30 0.06 -12.93
CA THR A 256 5.17 -0.82 -14.09
C THR A 256 5.41 -2.26 -13.68
N ARG A 257 4.57 -3.18 -14.15
CA ARG A 257 4.84 -4.62 -14.06
C ARG A 257 4.76 -5.24 -15.42
N ASN A 258 5.70 -6.13 -15.74
CA ASN A 258 5.52 -7.09 -16.81
C ASN A 258 5.36 -8.49 -16.23
N GLY A 259 4.50 -9.30 -16.81
CA GLY A 259 4.31 -10.68 -16.36
C GLY A 259 3.42 -11.46 -17.31
N PRO A 260 3.32 -12.79 -17.15
CA PRO A 260 2.48 -13.64 -17.99
C PRO A 260 1.01 -13.21 -17.95
N TYR A 261 0.23 -13.68 -18.92
CA TYR A 261 -1.23 -13.55 -18.85
C TYR A 261 -1.76 -14.15 -17.54
N ILE A 262 -2.71 -13.46 -16.92
CA ILE A 262 -3.29 -13.92 -15.66
C ILE A 262 -4.09 -15.22 -15.86
N PRO A 263 -4.22 -16.08 -14.84
CA PRO A 263 -4.92 -17.35 -14.95
C PRO A 263 -6.32 -17.28 -15.58
N ALA A 264 -7.09 -16.23 -15.24
CA ALA A 264 -8.45 -16.02 -15.73
C ALA A 264 -8.55 -15.83 -17.26
N MET A 265 -7.46 -15.42 -17.91
CA MET A 265 -7.42 -15.23 -19.36
C MET A 265 -7.33 -16.56 -20.12
N CYS A 266 -6.92 -17.66 -19.47
CA CYS A 266 -6.74 -18.96 -20.13
C CYS A 266 -5.78 -18.93 -21.33
N ILE A 267 -4.72 -18.13 -21.25
CA ILE A 267 -3.65 -18.07 -22.24
C ILE A 267 -2.38 -18.60 -21.57
N ALA A 268 -1.93 -19.79 -21.97
CA ALA A 268 -0.73 -20.41 -21.41
C ALA A 268 0.54 -19.72 -21.94
N GLU A 269 1.51 -19.48 -21.06
CA GLU A 269 2.82 -18.93 -21.42
C GLU A 269 3.59 -19.87 -22.36
N THR A 270 3.53 -21.19 -22.12
CA THR A 270 4.24 -22.22 -22.91
C THR A 270 3.86 -22.24 -24.40
N GLY A 271 2.75 -21.62 -24.79
CA GLY A 271 2.28 -21.53 -26.17
C GLY A 271 1.99 -20.10 -26.63
N SER A 272 2.43 -19.09 -25.85
CA SER A 272 2.12 -17.70 -26.09
C SER A 272 3.37 -16.87 -26.38
N PRO A 273 3.40 -16.06 -27.46
CA PRO A 273 4.44 -15.07 -27.70
C PRO A 273 4.20 -13.75 -26.96
N GLY A 274 3.14 -13.66 -26.14
CA GLY A 274 2.72 -12.45 -25.46
C GLY A 274 2.65 -12.56 -23.94
N ASN A 275 2.62 -11.39 -23.31
CA ASN A 275 2.53 -11.17 -21.88
C ASN A 275 1.78 -9.85 -21.61
N LEU A 276 1.61 -9.50 -20.33
CA LEU A 276 0.91 -8.30 -19.91
C LEU A 276 1.90 -7.24 -19.40
N VAL A 277 1.63 -5.99 -19.75
CA VAL A 277 2.26 -4.81 -19.15
C VAL A 277 1.22 -4.03 -18.36
N TYR A 278 1.42 -3.95 -17.05
CA TYR A 278 0.67 -3.09 -16.16
C TYR A 278 1.41 -1.77 -16.06
N HIS A 279 0.70 -0.65 -16.18
CA HIS A 279 1.26 0.67 -15.95
C HIS A 279 0.25 1.50 -15.17
N ALA A 280 0.59 1.80 -13.91
CA ALA A 280 -0.29 2.50 -12.99
C ALA A 280 0.45 3.58 -12.22
N ARG A 281 -0.32 4.54 -11.71
CA ARG A 281 0.14 5.46 -10.68
C ARG A 281 -0.57 5.09 -9.39
N SER A 282 0.13 5.32 -8.29
CA SER A 282 -0.46 5.21 -6.97
C SER A 282 -0.22 6.46 -6.13
N TRP A 283 -1.09 6.73 -5.17
CA TRP A 283 -0.89 7.82 -4.23
C TRP A 283 -1.40 7.46 -2.84
N SER A 284 -0.70 7.95 -1.83
CA SER A 284 -1.04 7.73 -0.44
C SER A 284 -2.34 8.47 -0.07
N LEU A 285 -3.18 7.82 0.72
CA LEU A 285 -4.34 8.38 1.39
C LEU A 285 -4.33 7.95 2.85
N ASP A 286 -4.92 8.78 3.70
CA ASP A 286 -4.87 8.59 5.16
C ASP A 286 -5.60 7.34 5.65
N SER A 287 -6.61 6.85 4.91
CA SER A 287 -7.43 5.70 5.31
C SER A 287 -8.32 5.21 4.16
N PHE A 288 -8.97 4.05 4.37
CA PHE A 288 -10.01 3.52 3.49
C PHE A 288 -11.15 4.50 3.23
N ASP A 289 -11.51 5.35 4.21
CA ASP A 289 -12.65 6.26 4.07
C ASP A 289 -12.38 7.41 3.07
N ALA A 290 -11.11 7.70 2.76
CA ALA A 290 -10.70 8.69 1.78
C ALA A 290 -10.84 8.22 0.33
N LEU A 291 -11.09 6.93 0.09
CA LEU A 291 -11.30 6.38 -1.25
C LEU A 291 -12.61 6.87 -1.89
N GLU A 292 -12.69 6.75 -3.21
CA GLU A 292 -13.89 7.07 -3.98
C GLU A 292 -15.07 6.17 -3.57
N PRO A 293 -16.32 6.69 -3.58
CA PRO A 293 -17.49 5.94 -3.12
C PRO A 293 -17.64 4.56 -3.78
N TRP A 294 -17.44 4.46 -5.09
CA TRP A 294 -17.65 3.20 -5.82
C TRP A 294 -16.71 2.07 -5.35
N LEU A 295 -15.43 2.37 -5.04
CA LEU A 295 -14.51 1.39 -4.46
C LEU A 295 -14.96 0.99 -3.07
N LYS A 296 -15.32 1.97 -2.24
CA LYS A 296 -15.76 1.70 -0.87
C LYS A 296 -17.02 0.85 -0.83
N ASP A 297 -17.97 1.11 -1.71
CA ASP A 297 -19.25 0.40 -1.76
C ASP A 297 -19.06 -1.05 -2.19
N ILE A 298 -18.27 -1.31 -3.23
CA ILE A 298 -17.93 -2.67 -3.67
C ILE A 298 -17.20 -3.43 -2.57
N VAL A 299 -16.18 -2.82 -1.95
CA VAL A 299 -15.39 -3.48 -0.90
C VAL A 299 -16.24 -3.77 0.33
N ARG A 300 -17.12 -2.85 0.74
CA ARG A 300 -18.02 -3.09 1.89
C ARG A 300 -18.98 -4.23 1.63
N ALA A 301 -19.47 -4.36 0.39
CA ALA A 301 -20.44 -5.39 0.02
C ALA A 301 -19.80 -6.77 -0.19
N GLU A 302 -18.66 -6.83 -0.88
CA GLU A 302 -18.10 -8.08 -1.40
C GLU A 302 -16.77 -8.48 -0.76
N TYR A 303 -15.98 -7.52 -0.27
CA TYR A 303 -14.61 -7.73 0.20
C TYR A 303 -14.33 -7.07 1.56
N PRO A 304 -15.15 -7.31 2.61
CA PRO A 304 -15.10 -6.53 3.85
C PRO A 304 -13.78 -6.64 4.61
N LEU A 305 -12.97 -7.67 4.36
CA LEU A 305 -11.62 -7.85 4.92
C LEU A 305 -10.63 -6.79 4.42
N TYR A 306 -10.83 -6.21 3.24
CA TYR A 306 -9.90 -5.26 2.62
C TYR A 306 -10.13 -3.82 3.06
N ARG A 307 -10.98 -3.62 4.09
CA ARG A 307 -11.18 -2.32 4.76
C ARG A 307 -10.08 -1.99 5.76
N HIS A 308 -9.29 -2.99 6.15
CA HIS A 308 -8.23 -2.88 7.15
C HIS A 308 -6.98 -3.63 6.69
N ALA A 309 -5.81 -3.14 7.11
CA ALA A 309 -4.59 -3.94 7.03
C ALA A 309 -4.67 -5.15 7.99
N PRO A 310 -3.89 -6.23 7.77
CA PRO A 310 -3.81 -7.34 8.73
C PRO A 310 -3.40 -6.85 10.13
N ASP A 311 -3.97 -7.45 11.17
CA ASP A 311 -3.65 -7.10 12.57
C ASP A 311 -2.45 -7.88 13.13
N ALA A 312 -1.98 -8.89 12.40
CA ALA A 312 -0.86 -9.73 12.77
C ALA A 312 -0.09 -10.18 11.53
N VAL A 313 1.15 -10.61 11.74
CA VAL A 313 2.00 -11.20 10.72
C VAL A 313 1.45 -12.58 10.34
N ASP A 314 1.18 -12.78 9.05
CA ASP A 314 0.88 -14.10 8.50
C ASP A 314 2.22 -14.83 8.20
N PRO A 315 2.45 -16.04 8.72
CA PRO A 315 3.65 -16.81 8.41
C PRO A 315 3.67 -17.37 6.97
N ALA A 316 2.55 -17.33 6.25
CA ALA A 316 2.48 -17.74 4.86
C ALA A 316 3.30 -16.80 3.96
N PRO A 317 3.88 -17.30 2.84
CA PRO A 317 4.52 -16.42 1.88
C PRO A 317 3.49 -15.47 1.25
N ASN A 318 3.93 -14.27 0.85
CA ASN A 318 3.05 -13.25 0.26
C ASN A 318 2.16 -13.80 -0.86
N ASP A 319 0.90 -13.40 -0.84
CA ASP A 319 -0.10 -13.74 -1.84
C ASP A 319 0.22 -13.08 -3.18
N THR A 320 -0.24 -13.71 -4.24
CA THR A 320 -0.05 -13.30 -5.62
C THR A 320 -1.37 -13.52 -6.37
N THR A 321 -1.53 -12.93 -7.55
CA THR A 321 -2.71 -13.19 -8.39
C THR A 321 -2.92 -14.70 -8.65
N TRP A 322 -1.84 -15.50 -8.71
CA TRP A 322 -1.91 -16.95 -8.90
C TRP A 322 -2.39 -17.69 -7.66
N THR A 323 -1.87 -17.35 -6.47
CA THR A 323 -2.29 -18.01 -5.21
C THR A 323 -3.73 -17.65 -4.89
N SER A 324 -4.09 -16.40 -5.11
CA SER A 324 -5.44 -15.89 -4.91
C SER A 324 -6.44 -16.57 -5.85
N PHE A 325 -6.12 -16.64 -7.15
CA PHE A 325 -6.94 -17.34 -8.13
C PHE A 325 -7.10 -18.83 -7.78
N TYR A 326 -6.02 -19.53 -7.42
CA TYR A 326 -6.11 -20.92 -6.98
C TYR A 326 -7.09 -21.10 -5.81
N ARG A 327 -6.95 -20.26 -4.77
CA ARG A 327 -7.75 -20.33 -3.54
C ARG A 327 -9.23 -20.05 -3.79
N GLN A 328 -9.56 -19.23 -4.77
CA GLN A 328 -10.95 -18.79 -5.03
C GLN A 328 -11.63 -19.58 -6.14
N GLU A 329 -10.91 -19.85 -7.23
CA GLU A 329 -11.53 -20.33 -8.46
C GLU A 329 -11.34 -21.83 -8.69
N LEU A 330 -10.27 -22.42 -8.15
CA LEU A 330 -9.89 -23.80 -8.42
C LEU A 330 -10.12 -24.71 -7.22
N ALA A 331 -9.45 -24.42 -6.10
CA ALA A 331 -9.46 -25.28 -4.92
C ALA A 331 -10.87 -25.54 -4.35
N PRO A 332 -11.75 -24.54 -4.20
CA PRO A 332 -13.11 -24.77 -3.67
C PRO A 332 -13.99 -25.61 -4.61
N LYS A 333 -13.70 -25.56 -5.91
CA LYS A 333 -14.46 -26.28 -6.95
C LYS A 333 -13.85 -27.65 -7.27
N ASN A 334 -12.67 -27.95 -6.74
CA ASN A 334 -11.90 -29.16 -7.01
C ASN A 334 -11.69 -29.40 -8.52
N VAL A 335 -11.31 -28.35 -9.24
CA VAL A 335 -11.00 -28.38 -10.68
C VAL A 335 -9.58 -27.92 -10.93
N THR A 336 -8.95 -28.49 -11.95
CA THR A 336 -7.66 -28.01 -12.47
C THR A 336 -7.84 -26.71 -13.26
N TRP A 337 -6.77 -25.94 -13.46
CA TRP A 337 -6.82 -24.72 -14.30
C TRP A 337 -7.32 -25.02 -15.71
N LYS A 338 -6.87 -26.14 -16.30
CA LYS A 338 -7.33 -26.57 -17.62
C LYS A 338 -8.83 -26.85 -17.64
N GLN A 339 -9.34 -27.58 -16.64
CA GLN A 339 -10.79 -27.85 -16.54
C GLN A 339 -11.59 -26.56 -16.36
N TRP A 340 -11.14 -25.64 -15.50
CA TRP A 340 -11.77 -24.33 -15.33
C TRP A 340 -11.81 -23.57 -16.67
N CYS A 341 -10.71 -23.55 -17.43
CA CYS A 341 -10.65 -22.92 -18.75
C CYS A 341 -11.57 -23.58 -19.79
N ASP A 342 -11.64 -24.91 -19.79
CA ASP A 342 -12.45 -25.69 -20.72
C ASP A 342 -13.95 -25.57 -20.43
N ASN A 343 -14.32 -25.37 -19.16
CA ASN A 343 -15.71 -25.30 -18.68
C ASN A 343 -16.26 -23.87 -18.59
N GLY A 344 -15.56 -22.86 -19.15
CA GLY A 344 -16.03 -21.47 -19.13
C GLY A 344 -15.97 -20.84 -17.73
N GLY A 345 -15.00 -21.26 -16.91
CA GLY A 345 -14.77 -20.76 -15.56
C GLY A 345 -15.57 -21.41 -14.44
N ARG A 346 -16.08 -22.61 -14.71
CA ARG A 346 -16.89 -23.40 -13.77
C ARG A 346 -16.13 -24.58 -13.20
#